data_AF-A0A257MV98-F1
#
_entry.id   AF-A0A257MV98-F1
#
_cell.length_a   1.000
_cell.length_b   1.000
_cell.length_c   1.000
_cell.angle_alpha   90.00
_cell.angle_beta   90.00
_cell.angle_gamma   90.00
#
_symmetry.space_group_name_H-M   'P 1'
#
loop_
_entity.id
_entity.type
_entity.pdbx_description
1 polymer ?
#
loop_
_entity_poly.entity_id
_entity_poly.type
_entity_poly.pdbx_seq_one_letter_code
_entity_poly.pdbx_strand_id
1 'polypeptide(L)' 'MNIKTKLRWGILGAARINERLLPAIVEASNARLVAIASRRPGAAAQTLAQ' A
#
# COMPACT_ATOMS: atom_id res chain seq x y z
N MET A 1 12.88 2.48 -25.19
CA MET A 1 12.13 1.85 -24.09
C MET A 1 11.65 2.93 -23.16
N ASN A 2 10.33 3.11 -22.99
CA ASN A 2 9.81 4.05 -22.01
C ASN A 2 10.14 3.49 -20.63
N ILE A 3 11.08 4.11 -19.91
CA ILE A 3 11.42 3.71 -18.55
C ILE A 3 10.15 3.94 -17.73
N LYS A 4 9.40 2.88 -17.44
CA LYS A 4 8.18 2.96 -16.62
C LYS A 4 8.63 3.27 -15.20
N THR A 5 8.71 4.56 -14.86
CA THR A 5 8.96 5.00 -13.49
C THR A 5 7.97 4.29 -12.56
N LYS A 6 8.49 3.60 -11.54
CA LYS A 6 7.64 2.88 -10.58
C LYS A 6 6.74 3.88 -9.85
N LEU A 7 5.43 3.62 -9.86
CA LEU A 7 4.43 4.40 -9.13
C LEU A 7 4.60 4.16 -7.63
N ARG A 8 4.72 5.25 -6.86
CA ARG A 8 4.90 5.21 -5.41
C ARG A 8 3.54 5.45 -4.75
N TRP A 9 3.03 4.44 -4.05
CA TRP A 9 1.70 4.46 -3.45
C TRP A 9 1.75 4.82 -1.96
N GLY A 10 0.85 5.71 -1.55
CA GLY A 10 0.52 5.95 -0.15
C GLY A 10 -0.93 5.58 0.11
N ILE A 11 -1.18 4.84 1.20
CA ILE A 11 -2.55 4.49 1.62
C ILE A 11 -2.94 5.37 2.82
N LEU A 12 -4.02 6.13 2.68
CA LEU A 12 -4.62 6.87 3.79
C LEU A 12 -5.88 6.14 4.26
N GLY A 13 -5.77 5.42 5.37
CA GLY A 13 -6.84 4.63 5.97
C GLY A 13 -6.50 3.14 6.00
N ALA A 14 -6.47 2.57 7.20
CA ALA A 14 -6.39 1.13 7.41
C ALA A 14 -7.81 0.54 7.44
N ALA A 15 -8.31 0.09 6.29
CA ALA A 15 -9.66 -0.46 6.14
C ALA A 15 -9.61 -1.84 5.48
N ARG A 16 -10.73 -2.58 5.53
CA ARG A 16 -10.82 -3.96 5.03
C ARG A 16 -10.45 -4.12 3.55
N ILE A 17 -10.62 -3.08 2.73
CA ILE A 17 -10.22 -3.10 1.31
C ILE A 17 -8.70 -3.32 1.13
N ASN A 18 -7.89 -2.95 2.13
CA ASN A 18 -6.43 -3.11 2.06
C ASN A 18 -5.99 -4.57 2.01
N GLU A 19 -6.82 -5.51 2.50
CA GLU A 19 -6.58 -6.96 2.36
C GLU A 19 -6.48 -7.40 0.90
N ARG A 20 -7.07 -6.65 -0.04
CA ARG A 20 -7.00 -6.91 -1.49
C ARG A 20 -6.08 -5.92 -2.21
N LEU A 21 -6.12 -4.66 -1.83
CA LEU A 21 -5.35 -3.59 -2.48
C LEU A 21 -3.85 -3.71 -2.22
N LEU A 22 -3.46 -4.04 -0.99
CA LEU A 22 -2.06 -4.06 -0.58
C LEU A 22 -1.27 -5.15 -1.33
N PRO A 23 -1.75 -6.42 -1.42
CA PRO A 23 -1.09 -7.43 -2.26
C PRO A 23 -1.01 -7.02 -3.73
N ALA A 24 -2.08 -6.43 -4.28
CA ALA A 24 -2.09 -6.01 -5.68
C ALA A 24 -1.04 -4.92 -5.98
N ILE A 25 -0.83 -3.97 -5.06
CA ILE A 25 0.20 -2.93 -5.20
C ILE A 25 1.61 -3.53 -5.07
N VAL A 26 1.80 -4.50 -4.17
CA VAL A 26 3.10 -5.15 -3.93
C VAL A 26 3.53 -6.02 -5.12
N GLU A 27 2.60 -6.79 -5.69
CA GLU A 27 2.86 -7.69 -6.82
C GLU A 27 2.99 -6.96 -8.17
N ALA A 28 2.51 -5.72 -8.27
CA ALA A 28 2.59 -4.95 -9.50
C ALA A 28 4.04 -4.54 -9.84
N SER A 29 4.53 -4.99 -11.00
CA SER A 29 5.90 -4.74 -11.47
C SER A 29 6.28 -3.26 -11.63
N ASN A 30 5.28 -2.39 -11.78
CA ASN A 30 5.41 -0.95 -11.96
C ASN A 30 4.99 -0.14 -10.71
N ALA A 31 4.86 -0.76 -9.53
CA ALA A 31 4.45 -0.08 -8.31
C ALA A 31 5.36 -0.37 -7.11
N ARG A 32 5.24 0.47 -6.09
CA ARG A 32 5.82 0.27 -4.76
C ARG A 32 4.97 0.99 -3.72
N LEU A 33 4.53 0.28 -2.68
CA LEU A 33 3.97 0.89 -1.49
C LEU A 33 5.08 1.59 -0.70
N VAL A 34 4.89 2.87 -0.36
CA VAL A 34 5.88 3.66 0.40
C VAL A 34 5.39 4.12 1.77
N ALA A 35 4.07 4.19 1.97
CA ALA A 35 3.51 4.61 3.24
C ALA A 35 2.08 4.10 3.43
N ILE A 36 1.69 3.87 4.68
CA ILE A 36 0.30 3.75 5.11
C ILE A 36 0.10 4.56 6.39
N ALA A 37 -1.02 5.27 6.46
CA ALA A 37 -1.39 6.07 7.62
C ALA A 37 -2.83 5.75 8.05
N SER A 38 -3.11 5.91 9.34
CA SER A 38 -4.45 5.74 9.90
C SER A 38 -4.63 6.65 11.10
N ARG A 39 -5.85 7.17 11.28
CA ARG A 39 -6.26 7.88 12.51
C ARG A 39 -6.48 6.94 13.68
N ARG A 40 -6.77 5.65 13.41
CA ARG A 40 -6.93 4.64 14.45
C ARG A 40 -5.53 4.20 14.91
N PRO A 41 -5.17 4.37 16.20
CA PRO A 41 -3.86 3.95 16.72
C PRO A 41 -3.56 2.50 16.38
N GLY A 42 -2.32 2.22 15.95
CA GLY A 42 -1.85 0.87 15.61
C GLY A 42 -2.40 0.27 14.32
N ALA A 43 -3.50 0.79 13.75
CA ALA A 43 -4.16 0.15 12.62
C ALA A 43 -3.30 0.13 11.33
N ALA A 44 -2.49 1.16 11.09
CA ALA A 44 -1.58 1.18 9.94
C ALA A 44 -0.52 0.07 10.02
N ALA A 45 0.06 -0.13 11.22
CA ALA A 45 1.02 -1.20 11.46
C ALA A 45 0.38 -2.58 11.37
N GLN A 46 -0.83 -2.74 11.93
CA GLN A 46 -1.60 -3.99 11.83
C GLN A 46 -1.88 -4.37 10.36
N THR A 47 -2.31 -3.42 9.52
CA THR A 47 -2.55 -3.67 8.10
C THR A 47 -1.28 -4.06 7.33
N LEU A 48 -0.09 -3.62 7.74
CA LEU A 48 1.18 -4.06 7.13
C LEU A 48 1.64 -5.43 7.59
N ALA A 49 1.20 -5.88 8.77
CA ALA A 49 1.63 -7.13 9.38
C ALA A 49 0.76 -8.34 8.98
N GLN A 50 -0.31 -8.11 8.21
CA GLN A 50 -1.19 -9.14 7.66
C GLN A 50 -0.66 -9.67 6.33
#